data_AF-A0A3A3YUG6-F1
#
_entry.id   AF-A0A3A3YUG6-F1
#
_cell.length_a   1.000
_cell.length_b   1.000
_cell.length_c   1.000
_cell.angle_alpha   90.00
_cell.angle_beta   90.00
_cell.angle_gamma   90.00
#
_symmetry.space_group_name_H-M   'P 1'
#
loop_
_entity.id
_entity.type
_entity.pdbx_description
1 polymer ?
#
loop_
_entity_poly.entity_id
_entity_poly.type
_entity_poly.pdbx_seq_one_letter_code
_entity_poly.pdbx_strand_id
1 'polypeptide(L)'
;MVADVLVCGWLYALLEGKGPVEGPWWGIVTGTTTGYGDFYPSTTAGRGVAAFLMVSMILLTACLTAQLTAHLIPDPNVFTHEEQEQIKAQLAAVEAKLDALLQQREGSGPPPG
;
A
#
# COMPACT_ATOMS: atom_id res chain seq x y z
N MET A 1 -10.83 1.54 -9.44
CA MET A 1 -11.44 0.27 -8.99
C MET A 1 -12.95 0.30 -9.15
N VAL A 2 -13.69 1.12 -8.39
CA VAL A 2 -15.16 1.19 -8.51
C VAL A 2 -15.64 1.55 -9.92
N ALA A 3 -15.05 2.58 -10.53
CA ALA A 3 -15.40 2.96 -11.90
C ALA A 3 -15.12 1.83 -12.92
N ASP A 4 -14.00 1.11 -12.77
CA ASP A 4 -13.64 -0.02 -13.63
C ASP A 4 -14.68 -1.16 -13.52
N VAL A 5 -15.06 -1.50 -12.29
CA VAL A 5 -16.11 -2.49 -12.00
C VAL A 5 -17.45 -2.10 -12.61
N LEU A 6 -17.88 -0.85 -12.44
CA LEU A 6 -19.17 -0.38 -12.94
C LEU A 6 -19.18 -0.28 -14.48
N VAL A 7 -18.09 0.18 -15.09
CA VAL A 7 -17.97 0.27 -16.55
C VAL A 7 -17.94 -1.11 -17.18
N CYS A 8 -17.13 -2.04 -16.65
CA CYS A 8 -17.09 -3.42 -17.15
C CYS A 8 -18.42 -4.15 -16.90
N GLY A 9 -19.07 -3.93 -15.75
CA GLY A 9 -20.39 -4.49 -15.44
C GLY A 9 -21.48 -3.96 -16.37
N TRP A 10 -21.47 -2.67 -16.68
CA TRP A 10 -22.39 -2.08 -17.66
C TRP A 10 -22.12 -2.62 -19.07
N LEU A 11 -20.86 -2.69 -19.48
CA LEU A 11 -20.47 -3.22 -20.79
C LEU A 11 -20.87 -4.70 -20.93
N TYR A 12 -20.70 -5.49 -19.86
CA TYR A 12 -21.23 -6.86 -19.78
C TYR A 12 -22.75 -6.89 -19.97
N ALA A 13 -23.51 -6.02 -19.28
CA ALA A 13 -24.96 -6.00 -19.43
C ALA A 13 -25.41 -5.69 -20.87
N LEU A 14 -24.74 -4.74 -21.54
CA LEU A 14 -25.01 -4.43 -22.94
C LEU A 14 -24.68 -5.59 -23.88
N LEU A 15 -23.56 -6.28 -23.67
CA LEU A 15 -23.11 -7.37 -24.55
C LEU A 15 -23.89 -8.68 -24.35
N GLU A 16 -24.38 -8.93 -23.14
CA GLU A 16 -25.08 -10.16 -22.76
C GLU A 16 -26.60 -9.96 -22.66
N GLY A 17 -27.11 -8.77 -22.98
CA GLY A 17 -28.54 -8.45 -22.90
C GLY A 17 -29.12 -8.57 -21.48
N LYS A 18 -28.31 -8.29 -20.46
CA LYS A 18 -28.76 -8.33 -19.05
C LYS A 18 -29.35 -6.99 -18.64
N GLY A 19 -30.18 -7.03 -17.60
CA GLY A 19 -30.80 -5.83 -17.05
C GLY A 19 -29.77 -4.88 -16.41
N PRO A 20 -30.22 -3.66 -16.06
CA PRO A 20 -29.36 -2.59 -15.56
C PRO A 20 -28.81 -2.84 -14.16
N VAL A 21 -29.35 -3.82 -13.42
CA VAL A 21 -28.92 -4.16 -12.05
C VAL A 21 -27.94 -5.33 -12.08
N GLU A 22 -28.20 -6.31 -12.93
CA GLU A 22 -27.47 -7.56 -13.08
C GLU A 22 -26.03 -7.32 -13.57
N GLY A 23 -25.82 -6.33 -14.44
CA GLY A 23 -24.49 -5.96 -14.92
C GLY A 23 -23.55 -5.44 -13.84
N PRO A 24 -23.90 -4.33 -13.15
CA PRO A 24 -23.14 -3.84 -12.01
C PRO A 24 -22.97 -4.89 -10.91
N TRP A 25 -24.01 -5.69 -10.61
CA TRP A 25 -23.93 -6.80 -9.66
C TRP A 25 -22.85 -7.82 -10.06
N TRP A 26 -22.88 -8.30 -11.31
CA TRP A 26 -21.87 -9.21 -11.83
C TRP A 26 -20.45 -8.61 -11.74
N GLY A 27 -20.31 -7.33 -12.08
CA GLY A 27 -19.06 -6.60 -11.97
C GLY A 27 -18.53 -6.57 -10.53
N ILE A 28 -19.40 -6.29 -9.56
CA ILE A 28 -19.04 -6.25 -8.13
C ILE A 28 -18.61 -7.64 -7.65
N VAL A 29 -19.40 -8.67 -7.92
CA VAL A 29 -19.13 -10.05 -7.48
C VAL A 29 -17.85 -10.60 -8.10
N THR A 30 -17.59 -10.29 -9.37
CA THR A 30 -16.37 -10.72 -10.08
C THR A 30 -15.17 -9.90 -9.64
N GLY A 31 -15.31 -8.58 -9.55
CA GLY A 31 -14.22 -7.67 -9.19
C GLY A 31 -13.75 -7.81 -7.74
N THR A 32 -14.65 -8.22 -6.84
CA THR A 32 -14.32 -8.57 -5.45
C THR A 32 -13.82 -10.01 -5.28
N THR A 33 -13.68 -10.74 -6.38
CA THR A 33 -13.30 -12.17 -6.43
C THR A 33 -14.21 -13.09 -5.60
N THR A 34 -15.44 -12.66 -5.30
CA THR A 34 -16.44 -13.46 -4.57
C THR A 34 -16.96 -14.59 -5.45
N GLY A 35 -17.34 -14.27 -6.69
CA GLY A 35 -17.67 -15.26 -7.72
C GLY A 35 -18.85 -16.19 -7.41
N TYR A 36 -20.03 -15.65 -7.08
CA TYR A 36 -21.23 -16.47 -6.82
C TYR A 36 -21.62 -17.41 -7.98
N GLY A 37 -21.30 -17.04 -9.22
CA GLY A 37 -21.57 -17.86 -10.41
C GLY A 37 -23.02 -17.82 -10.91
N ASP A 38 -23.85 -16.97 -10.33
CA ASP A 38 -25.22 -16.66 -10.76
C ASP A 38 -25.26 -15.99 -12.13
N PHE A 39 -24.27 -15.15 -12.43
CA PHE A 39 -24.08 -14.53 -13.74
C PHE A 39 -22.65 -14.74 -14.24
N TYR A 40 -22.53 -15.03 -15.54
CA TYR A 40 -21.24 -15.18 -16.23
C TYR A 40 -21.40 -14.79 -17.71
N PRO A 41 -20.30 -14.39 -18.39
CA PRO A 41 -20.33 -14.08 -19.83
C PRO A 41 -20.44 -15.35 -20.68
N SER A 42 -21.47 -15.39 -21.52
CA SER A 42 -21.70 -16.48 -22.47
C SER A 42 -21.17 -16.16 -23.86
N THR A 43 -21.13 -14.88 -24.23
CA THR A 43 -20.68 -14.40 -25.53
C THR A 43 -19.15 -14.25 -25.58
N THR A 44 -18.58 -14.37 -26.79
CA THR A 44 -17.14 -14.14 -27.02
C THR A 44 -16.71 -12.73 -26.60
N ALA A 45 -17.53 -11.72 -26.89
CA ALA A 45 -17.25 -10.34 -26.52
C ALA A 45 -17.31 -10.14 -24.99
N GLY A 46 -18.33 -10.68 -24.32
CA GLY A 46 -18.46 -10.64 -22.86
C GLY A 46 -17.29 -11.33 -22.15
N ARG A 47 -16.76 -12.43 -22.71
CA ARG A 47 -15.55 -13.09 -22.18
C ARG A 47 -14.32 -12.20 -22.29
N GLY A 48 -14.19 -11.42 -23.36
CA GLY A 48 -13.14 -10.40 -23.49
C GLY A 48 -13.20 -9.34 -22.40
N VAL A 49 -14.40 -8.82 -22.11
CA VAL A 49 -14.62 -7.86 -21.02
C VAL A 49 -14.30 -8.48 -19.66
N ALA A 50 -14.69 -9.72 -19.43
CA ALA A 50 -14.37 -10.42 -18.18
C ALA A 50 -12.87 -10.65 -18.00
N ALA A 51 -12.16 -11.06 -19.05
CA ALA A 51 -10.70 -11.20 -19.01
C ALA A 51 -10.02 -9.86 -18.70
N PHE A 52 -10.48 -8.77 -19.32
CA PHE A 52 -10.01 -7.42 -19.02
C PHE A 52 -10.25 -7.05 -17.55
N LEU A 53 -11.48 -7.21 -17.05
CA LEU A 53 -11.84 -6.90 -15.65
C LEU A 53 -10.98 -7.67 -14.64
N MET A 54 -10.70 -8.95 -14.89
CA MET A 54 -9.88 -9.77 -14.00
C MET A 54 -8.44 -9.26 -13.93
N VAL A 55 -7.83 -8.93 -15.08
CA VAL A 55 -6.45 -8.43 -15.13
C VAL A 55 -6.37 -7.01 -14.55
N SER A 56 -7.30 -6.13 -14.91
CA SER A 56 -7.33 -4.75 -14.41
C SER A 56 -7.50 -4.71 -12.89
N MET A 57 -8.34 -5.58 -12.30
CA MET A 57 -8.53 -5.64 -10.86
C MET A 57 -7.27 -6.02 -10.10
N ILE A 58 -6.50 -6.99 -10.60
CA ILE A 58 -5.22 -7.38 -9.96
C ILE A 58 -4.26 -6.19 -9.97
N LEU A 59 -4.09 -5.52 -11.11
CA LEU A 59 -3.20 -4.37 -11.25
C LEU A 59 -3.63 -3.20 -10.38
N LEU A 60 -4.91 -2.85 -10.39
CA LEU A 60 -5.45 -1.73 -9.61
C LEU A 60 -5.35 -1.99 -8.11
N THR A 61 -5.60 -3.22 -7.66
CA THR A 61 -5.46 -3.61 -6.25
C THR A 61 -4.00 -3.55 -5.82
N ALA A 62 -3.07 -4.06 -6.65
CA ALA A 62 -1.64 -3.98 -6.36
C ALA A 62 -1.16 -2.52 -6.25
N CYS A 63 -1.58 -1.64 -7.16
CA CYS A 63 -1.29 -0.21 -7.09
C CYS A 63 -1.89 0.44 -5.84
N LEU A 64 -3.14 0.13 -5.49
CA LEU A 64 -3.75 0.66 -4.26
C LEU A 64 -2.97 0.22 -3.02
N THR A 65 -2.62 -1.06 -2.92
CA THR A 65 -1.80 -1.59 -1.82
C THR A 65 -0.44 -0.91 -1.76
N ALA A 66 0.23 -0.70 -2.90
CA ALA A 66 1.51 -0.02 -2.95
C ALA A 66 1.43 1.43 -2.45
N GLN A 67 0.39 2.16 -2.86
CA GLN A 67 0.16 3.53 -2.38
C GLN A 67 -0.13 3.58 -0.88
N LEU A 68 -0.99 2.70 -0.39
CA LEU A 68 -1.26 2.60 1.05
C LEU A 68 0.02 2.24 1.82
N THR A 69 0.82 1.31 1.30
CA THR A 69 2.11 0.92 1.89
C THR A 69 3.09 2.08 1.92
N ALA A 70 3.18 2.86 0.85
CA ALA A 70 4.06 4.03 0.78
C ALA A 70 3.69 5.12 1.81
N HIS A 71 2.42 5.22 2.20
CA HIS A 71 1.98 6.14 3.25
C HIS A 71 2.12 5.58 4.67
N LEU A 72 2.09 4.26 4.84
CA LEU A 72 2.18 3.61 6.15
C LEU A 72 3.61 3.32 6.58
N ILE A 73 4.51 3.06 5.63
CA ILE A 73 5.92 2.78 5.92
C ILE A 73 6.68 4.10 5.96
N PRO A 74 7.31 4.45 7.10
CA PRO A 74 8.22 5.60 7.16
C PRO A 74 9.34 5.41 6.14
N ASP A 75 9.56 6.41 5.29
CA ASP A 75 10.60 6.35 4.27
C ASP A 75 11.97 6.16 4.95
N PRO A 76 12.70 5.05 4.69
CA PRO A 76 14.01 4.82 5.30
C PRO A 76 15.05 5.85 4.85
N ASN A 77 14.77 6.61 3.78
CA ASN A 77 15.60 7.70 3.28
C ASN A 77 15.02 9.08 3.63
N VAL A 78 14.23 9.22 4.71
CA VAL A 78 13.77 10.52 5.23
C VAL A 78 14.93 11.53 5.37
N PHE A 79 16.14 11.05 5.69
CA PHE A 79 17.33 11.87 5.80
C PHE A 79 18.25 11.65 4.60
N THR A 80 18.69 12.75 3.98
CA THR A 80 19.76 12.75 2.98
C THR A 80 21.06 12.21 3.58
N HIS A 81 22.00 11.77 2.73
CA HIS A 81 23.28 11.25 3.22
C HIS A 81 24.03 12.27 4.09
N GLU A 82 23.99 13.55 3.69
CA GLU A 82 24.58 14.66 4.43
C GLU A 82 23.94 14.83 5.82
N GLU A 83 22.61 14.79 5.91
CA GLU A 83 21.90 14.85 7.19
C GLU A 83 22.21 13.64 8.08
N GLN A 84 22.31 12.44 7.48
CA GLN A 84 22.70 11.23 8.22
C GLN A 84 24.12 11.32 8.77
N GLU A 85 25.08 11.85 8.00
CA GLU A 85 26.44 12.09 8.47
C GLU A 85 26.46 13.13 9.59
N GLN A 86 25.68 14.20 9.46
CA GLN A 86 25.59 15.24 10.48
C GLN A 86 24.99 14.72 11.79
N ILE A 87 23.93 13.90 11.71
CA ILE A 87 23.31 13.23 12.89
C ILE A 87 24.34 12.32 13.57
N LYS A 88 25.08 11.51 12.81
CA LYS A 88 26.13 10.62 13.36
C LYS A 88 27.26 11.41 14.03
N ALA A 89 27.70 12.50 13.42
CA ALA A 89 28.73 13.37 13.98
C ALA A 89 28.27 14.01 15.30
N GLN A 90 27.03 14.47 15.36
CA GLN A 90 26.43 15.00 16.60
C GLN A 90 26.32 13.93 17.69
N LEU A 91 25.93 12.71 17.33
CA LEU A 91 25.83 11.59 18.27
C LEU A 91 27.20 11.28 18.90
N ALA A 92 28.25 11.16 18.09
CA ALA A 92 29.61 10.95 18.57
C ALA A 92 30.10 12.08 19.49
N ALA A 93 29.72 13.33 19.18
CA ALA A 93 30.05 14.47 20.04
C ALA A 93 29.30 14.44 21.38
N VAL A 94 28.05 13.94 21.41
CA VAL A 94 27.28 13.76 22.65
C VAL A 94 27.87 12.62 23.50
N GLU A 95 28.25 11.49 22.88
CA GLU A 95 28.92 10.38 23.57
C GLU A 95 30.23 10.83 24.24
N ALA A 96 31.08 11.55 23.51
CA ALA A 96 32.34 12.06 24.07
C ALA A 96 32.13 12.98 25.28
N LYS A 97 31.08 13.82 25.26
CA LYS A 97 30.72 14.66 26.40
C LYS A 97 30.20 13.84 27.59
N LEU A 98 29.41 12.80 27.33
CA LEU A 98 28.90 11.91 28.37
C LEU A 98 30.06 11.20 29.09
N ASP A 99 31.02 10.68 28.33
CA ASP A 99 32.22 10.02 28.89
C ASP A 99 33.06 10.97 29.75
N ALA A 100 33.26 12.20 29.29
CA ALA A 100 33.98 13.23 30.05
C ALA A 100 33.28 13.56 31.38
N LEU A 101 31.95 13.67 31.38
CA LEU A 101 31.16 13.93 32.59
C LEU A 101 31.17 12.74 33.54
N LEU A 102 31.12 11.50 33.03
CA LEU A 102 31.22 10.30 33.84
C LEU A 102 32.59 10.21 34.53
N GLN A 103 33.67 10.48 33.81
CA GLN A 103 35.02 10.56 34.41
C GLN A 103 35.12 11.65 35.48
N GLN A 104 34.53 12.82 35.23
CA GLN A 104 34.52 13.92 36.21
C GLN A 104 33.74 13.51 37.48
N ARG A 105 32.64 12.77 37.34
CA ARG A 105 31.85 12.23 38.45
C ARG A 105 32.59 11.15 39.23
N GLU A 106 33.26 10.21 38.55
CA GLU A 106 34.05 9.16 39.20
C GLU A 106 35.21 9.74 40.02
N GLY A 107 35.86 10.79 39.51
CA GLY A 107 36.89 11.53 40.25
C GLY A 107 36.38 12.37 41.42
N SER A 108 35.07 12.59 41.53
CA SER A 108 34.42 13.41 42.58
C SER A 108 33.50 12.62 43.52
N GLY A 109 33.61 11.28 43.51
CA GLY A 109 32.91 10.41 44.46
C GLY A 109 33.22 10.75 45.93
N PRO A 110 32.28 10.55 46.87
CA PRO A 110 32.47 10.96 48.26
C PRO A 110 33.66 10.23 48.89
N PRO A 111 34.47 10.89 49.73
CA PRO A 111 35.59 10.24 50.39
C PRO A 111 35.09 9.05 51.23
N PRO A 112 35.84 7.93 51.29
CA PRO A 112 35.48 6.80 52.13
C PRO A 112 35.46 7.26 53.59
N GLY A 113 34.31 7.03 54.24
CA GLY A 113 34.10 7.32 55.67
C GLY A 113 34.85 6.36 56.58
#